data_AF-A0A7I0J4B6-F1
#
_entry.id   AF-A0A7I0J4B6-F1
#
_cell.length_a   1.000
_cell.length_b   1.000
_cell.length_c   1.000
_cell.angle_alpha   90.00
_cell.angle_beta   90.00
_cell.angle_gamma   90.00
#
_symmetry.space_group_name_H-M   'P 1'
#
loop_
_entity.id
_entity.type
_entity.pdbx_description
1 polymer ?
#
loop_
_entity_poly.entity_id
_entity_poly.type
_entity_poly.pdbx_seq_one_letter_code
_entity_poly.pdbx_strand_id
1 'polypeptide(L)'
;SDPVIESAELLLQERAPRDIPTATVRTEADERSKDETETESPDTRIVLDPVRALRSTNVMSNGRYSVMVTATGSGYSRWGDLSVTRWQPDPVEDRLGS
;
A
#
# COMPACT_ATOMS: atom_id res chain seq x y z
N SER A 1 -6.21 -43.48 13.81
CA SER A 1 -6.82 -42.17 13.51
C SER A 1 -5.95 -41.11 14.12
N ASP A 2 -5.55 -40.09 13.35
CA ASP A 2 -4.63 -39.05 13.80
C ASP A 2 -5.42 -37.89 14.46
N PRO A 3 -5.24 -37.63 15.77
CA PRO A 3 -6.03 -36.64 16.51
C PRO A 3 -5.80 -35.20 16.04
N VAL A 4 -4.70 -34.92 15.32
CA VAL A 4 -4.43 -33.59 14.75
C VAL A 4 -5.36 -33.30 13.55
N ILE A 5 -5.74 -34.34 12.81
CA ILE A 5 -6.62 -34.20 11.64
C ILE A 5 -8.08 -34.02 12.09
N GLU A 6 -8.52 -34.77 13.11
CA GLU A 6 -9.90 -34.71 13.62
C GLU A 6 -10.23 -33.36 14.28
N SER A 7 -9.24 -32.72 14.91
CA SER A 7 -9.43 -31.41 15.55
C SER A 7 -9.59 -30.25 14.56
N ALA A 8 -9.11 -30.38 13.32
CA ALA A 8 -9.23 -29.36 12.29
C ALA A 8 -10.47 -29.52 11.38
N GLU A 9 -11.15 -30.69 11.41
CA GLU A 9 -12.34 -30.93 10.57
C GLU A 9 -13.51 -30.00 10.89
N LEU A 10 -13.67 -29.57 12.16
CA LEU A 10 -14.74 -28.65 12.55
C LEU A 10 -14.58 -27.24 11.96
N LEU A 11 -13.35 -26.81 11.66
CA LEU A 11 -13.08 -25.51 11.03
C LEU A 11 -13.43 -25.51 9.53
N LEU A 12 -13.44 -26.69 8.89
CA LEU A 12 -13.80 -26.85 7.47
C LEU A 12 -15.31 -26.78 7.22
N GLN A 13 -16.13 -26.86 8.27
CA GLN A 13 -17.59 -26.80 8.17
C GLN A 13 -18.18 -25.43 8.53
N GLU A 14 -17.34 -24.45 8.88
CA GLU A 14 -17.85 -23.11 9.20
C GLU A 14 -18.33 -22.38 7.93
N ARG A 15 -19.57 -21.92 7.98
CA ARG A 15 -20.19 -21.15 6.90
C ARG A 15 -19.65 -19.72 6.93
N ALA A 16 -19.13 -19.23 5.80
CA ALA A 16 -18.66 -17.85 5.69
C ALA A 16 -19.74 -16.84 6.16
N PRO A 17 -19.40 -15.84 7.01
CA PRO A 17 -20.34 -14.84 7.50
C PRO A 17 -20.96 -14.06 6.33
N ARG A 18 -22.29 -13.96 6.31
CA ARG A 18 -23.03 -13.29 5.22
C ARG A 18 -23.28 -11.81 5.49
N ASP A 19 -23.16 -11.39 6.74
CA ASP A 19 -23.31 -10.01 7.15
C ASP A 19 -21.94 -9.47 7.57
N ILE A 20 -21.34 -8.68 6.69
CA ILE A 20 -20.18 -7.85 7.02
C ILE A 20 -20.76 -6.53 7.54
N PRO A 21 -20.73 -6.25 8.86
CA PRO A 21 -21.14 -4.94 9.34
C PRO A 21 -20.21 -3.91 8.73
N THR A 22 -20.76 -2.97 7.95
CA THR A 22 -20.01 -1.83 7.43
C THR A 22 -19.49 -1.06 8.64
N ALA A 23 -18.20 -1.21 8.95
CA ALA A 23 -17.52 -0.38 9.91
C ALA A 23 -17.50 1.03 9.33
N THR A 24 -18.50 1.84 9.66
CA THR A 24 -18.38 3.28 9.53
C THR A 24 -17.32 3.68 10.55
N VAL A 25 -16.09 3.80 10.07
CA VAL A 25 -14.98 4.35 10.86
C VAL A 25 -15.38 5.79 11.17
N ARG A 26 -16.06 5.97 12.31
CA ARG A 26 -16.30 7.28 12.88
C ARG A 26 -14.95 7.74 13.42
N THR A 27 -14.17 8.35 12.54
CA THR A 27 -12.99 9.10 12.95
C THR A 27 -13.56 10.39 13.54
N GLU A 28 -13.59 10.47 14.87
CA GLU A 28 -13.64 11.76 15.54
C GLU A 28 -12.31 12.43 15.21
N ALA A 29 -12.27 13.07 14.04
CA ALA A 29 -11.18 13.91 13.64
C ALA A 29 -11.23 15.10 14.60
N ASP A 30 -10.38 15.05 15.63
CA ASP A 30 -9.96 16.24 16.36
C ASP A 30 -9.79 17.36 15.34
N GLU A 31 -10.45 18.48 15.61
CA GLU A 31 -10.54 19.63 14.74
C GLU A 31 -9.15 20.00 14.23
N ARG A 32 -8.80 19.48 13.05
CA ARG A 32 -7.59 19.88 12.35
C ARG A 32 -7.83 21.35 12.04
N SER A 33 -7.07 22.21 12.72
CA SER A 33 -7.01 23.64 12.44
C SER A 33 -7.05 23.80 10.93
N LYS A 34 -8.05 24.53 10.45
CA LYS A 34 -8.28 24.84 9.06
C LYS A 34 -7.14 25.75 8.60
N ASP A 35 -5.98 25.16 8.39
CA ASP A 35 -4.91 25.82 7.68
C ASP A 35 -5.41 25.85 6.24
N GLU A 36 -5.90 27.02 5.83
CA GLU A 36 -6.17 27.35 4.44
C GLU A 36 -4.84 27.45 3.70
N THR A 37 -4.07 26.36 3.70
CA THR A 37 -3.07 26.14 2.67
C THR A 37 -3.89 25.76 1.45
N GLU A 38 -3.96 26.70 0.51
CA GLU A 38 -4.38 26.47 -0.87
C GLU A 38 -4.01 25.03 -1.25
N THR A 39 -5.01 24.17 -1.45
CA THR A 39 -4.76 22.78 -1.88
C THR A 39 -4.17 22.91 -3.28
N GLU A 40 -2.85 23.09 -3.38
CA GLU A 40 -2.11 22.90 -4.59
C GLU A 40 -2.61 21.56 -5.14
N SER A 41 -3.24 21.61 -6.31
CA SER A 41 -3.69 20.40 -6.96
C SER A 41 -2.49 19.45 -6.98
N PRO A 42 -2.62 18.21 -6.48
CA PRO A 42 -1.47 17.33 -6.41
C PRO A 42 -0.84 17.28 -7.80
N ASP A 43 0.44 17.65 -7.88
CA ASP A 43 1.18 17.75 -9.13
C ASP A 43 0.98 16.45 -9.92
N THR A 44 0.12 16.53 -10.93
CA THR A 44 -0.35 15.36 -11.65
C THR A 44 0.58 15.15 -12.83
N ARG A 45 1.50 14.20 -12.67
CA ARG A 45 2.40 13.79 -13.75
C ARG A 45 1.84 12.59 -14.50
N ILE A 46 1.68 12.74 -15.82
CA ILE A 46 1.32 11.64 -16.73
C ILE A 46 2.58 11.17 -17.46
N VAL A 47 2.90 9.88 -17.37
CA VAL A 47 3.97 9.22 -18.15
C VAL A 47 3.31 8.30 -19.16
N LEU A 48 3.35 8.66 -20.44
CA LEU A 48 2.63 7.95 -21.51
C LEU A 48 3.27 6.60 -21.86
N ASP A 49 4.60 6.55 -22.00
CA ASP A 49 5.37 5.33 -22.26
C ASP A 49 6.49 5.19 -21.22
N PRO A 50 6.26 4.48 -20.11
CA PRO A 50 7.25 4.31 -19.05
C PRO A 50 8.53 3.59 -19.49
N VAL A 51 8.47 2.79 -20.55
CA VAL A 51 9.63 2.02 -21.05
C VAL A 51 10.58 2.93 -21.83
N ARG A 52 10.06 3.96 -22.49
CA ARG A 52 10.85 4.89 -23.32
C ARG A 52 11.07 6.26 -22.70
N ALA A 53 10.23 6.68 -21.75
CA ALA A 53 10.34 7.97 -21.10
C ALA A 53 11.59 8.06 -20.21
N LEU A 54 11.94 9.29 -19.82
CA LEU A 54 12.92 9.51 -18.77
C LEU A 54 12.45 8.83 -17.47
N ARG A 55 13.41 8.25 -16.72
CA ARG A 55 13.11 7.63 -15.43
C ARG A 55 12.42 8.63 -14.52
N SER A 56 11.30 8.22 -13.97
CA SER A 56 10.52 9.04 -13.05
C SER A 56 10.04 8.18 -11.89
N THR A 57 10.05 8.77 -10.70
CA THR A 57 9.57 8.14 -9.47
C THR A 57 8.60 9.06 -8.76
N ASN A 58 7.71 8.50 -7.96
CA ASN A 58 6.86 9.22 -7.03
C ASN A 58 7.05 8.63 -5.62
N VAL A 59 7.01 9.49 -4.60
CA VAL A 59 7.09 9.09 -3.20
C VAL A 59 5.84 9.60 -2.48
N MET A 60 5.12 8.70 -1.84
CA MET A 60 3.91 8.99 -1.07
C MET A 60 4.15 8.61 0.40
N SER A 61 3.74 9.47 1.32
CA SER A 61 3.84 9.18 2.76
C SER A 61 2.74 9.85 3.55
N ASN A 62 2.35 9.22 4.66
CA ASN A 62 1.48 9.80 5.69
C ASN A 62 2.22 10.00 7.03
N GLY A 63 3.55 9.99 7.02
CA GLY A 63 4.42 10.13 8.19
C GLY A 63 4.80 8.80 8.86
N ARG A 64 3.95 7.77 8.83
CA ARG A 64 4.32 6.43 9.33
C ARG A 64 4.59 5.43 8.21
N TYR A 65 3.77 5.45 7.18
CA TYR A 65 3.92 4.60 6.02
C TYR A 65 4.45 5.41 4.84
N SER A 66 5.34 4.80 4.06
CA SER A 66 5.94 5.44 2.89
C SER A 66 6.05 4.44 1.76
N VAL A 67 5.75 4.91 0.54
CA VAL A 67 5.88 4.15 -0.69
C VAL A 67 6.68 4.97 -1.68
N MET A 68 7.63 4.34 -2.36
CA MET A 68 8.24 4.87 -3.56
C MET A 68 7.85 3.96 -4.72
N VAL A 69 7.39 4.55 -5.82
CA VAL A 69 7.02 3.83 -7.04
C VAL A 69 7.62 4.51 -8.27
N THR A 70 8.19 3.72 -9.16
CA THR A 70 8.71 4.17 -10.45
C THR A 70 7.59 4.21 -11.50
N ALA A 71 7.83 4.90 -12.63
CA ALA A 71 6.87 4.90 -13.73
C ALA A 71 6.56 3.51 -14.30
N THR A 72 7.50 2.58 -14.18
CA THR A 72 7.39 1.17 -14.59
C THR A 72 6.75 0.27 -13.53
N GLY A 73 6.37 0.83 -12.37
CA GLY A 73 5.61 0.15 -11.33
C GLY A 73 6.45 -0.63 -10.31
N SER A 74 7.78 -0.54 -10.38
CA SER A 74 8.66 -1.10 -9.35
C SER A 74 8.73 -0.15 -8.15
N GLY A 75 9.14 -0.65 -6.99
CA GLY A 75 9.22 0.19 -5.82
C GLY A 75 9.39 -0.55 -4.50
N TYR A 76 9.27 0.21 -3.41
CA TYR A 76 9.22 -0.32 -2.05
C TYR A 76 8.15 0.35 -1.22
N SER A 77 7.80 -0.35 -0.14
CA SER A 77 7.01 0.18 0.96
C SER A 77 7.71 -0.02 2.30
N ARG A 78 7.54 0.96 3.20
CA ARG A 78 8.09 0.92 4.56
C ARG A 78 7.11 1.48 5.58
N TRP A 79 7.12 0.89 6.77
CA TRP A 79 6.45 1.40 7.96
C TRP A 79 7.49 1.83 8.98
N GLY A 80 7.71 3.13 9.14
CA GLY A 80 8.85 3.67 9.87
C GLY A 80 10.16 3.17 9.27
N ASP A 81 10.92 2.44 10.08
CA ASP A 81 12.20 1.80 9.71
C ASP A 81 12.03 0.36 9.21
N LEU A 82 10.81 -0.20 9.27
CA LEU A 82 10.53 -1.56 8.81
C LEU A 82 10.26 -1.56 7.31
N SER A 83 11.08 -2.31 6.57
CA SER A 83 10.80 -2.60 5.15
C SER A 83 9.65 -3.60 5.06
N VAL A 84 8.53 -3.19 4.46
CA VAL A 84 7.38 -4.06 4.21
C VAL A 84 7.62 -4.86 2.93
N THR A 85 8.21 -4.23 1.92
CA THR A 85 8.68 -4.92 0.71
C THR A 85 10.16 -4.63 0.45
N ARG A 86 10.88 -5.64 -0.05
CA ARG A 86 12.30 -5.50 -0.41
C ARG A 86 12.41 -4.95 -1.82
N TRP A 87 13.23 -3.92 -1.98
CA TRP A 87 13.58 -3.33 -3.26
C TRP A 87 15.08 -3.16 -3.35
N GLN A 88 15.62 -3.33 -4.56
CA GLN A 88 17.02 -3.11 -4.82
C GLN A 88 17.13 -2.12 -5.98
N PRO A 89 17.63 -0.90 -5.73
CA PRO A 89 17.80 0.08 -6.79
C PRO A 89 18.84 -0.39 -7.80
N ASP A 90 18.51 -0.29 -9.08
CA ASP A 90 19.43 -0.47 -10.20
C ASP A 90 19.34 0.75 -11.14
N PRO A 91 20.48 1.34 -11.55
CA PRO A 91 20.47 2.53 -12.41
C PRO A 91 20.08 2.22 -13.88
N VAL A 92 20.15 0.97 -14.31
CA VAL A 92 19.92 0.51 -15.69
C VAL A 92 18.66 -0.35 -15.80
N GLU A 93 18.29 -1.07 -14.76
CA GLU A 93 17.08 -1.90 -14.73
C GLU A 93 16.10 -1.43 -13.67
N ASP A 94 14.84 -1.85 -13.81
CA ASP A 94 13.80 -1.55 -12.84
C ASP A 94 12.84 -2.75 -12.71
N ARG A 95 13.41 -3.88 -12.27
CA ARG A 95 12.78 -5.21 -12.35
C ARG A 95 12.35 -5.80 -11.01
N LEU A 96 12.76 -5.17 -9.93
CA LEU A 96 12.61 -5.69 -8.57
C LEU A 96 11.70 -4.74 -7.80
N GLY A 97 10.91 -5.26 -6.87
CA GLY A 97 9.99 -4.46 -6.06
C GLY A 97 8.52 -4.73 -6.34
N SER A 98 7.65 -3.94 -5.69
CA SER A 98 6.20 -4.14 -5.60
C SER A 98 5.41 -2.83 -5.70
#